data_AF-A0A183BEG2-F1
#
_entry.id   AF-A0A183BEG2-F1
#
_cell.length_a   1.000
_cell.length_b   1.000
_cell.length_c   1.000
_cell.angle_alpha   90.00
_cell.angle_beta   90.00
_cell.angle_gamma   90.00
#
_symmetry.space_group_name_H-M   'P 1'
#
loop_
_entity.id
_entity.type
_entity.pdbx_description
1 polymer ?
#
loop_
_entity_poly.entity_id
_entity_poly.type
_entity_poly.pdbx_seq_one_letter_code
_entity_poly.pdbx_strand_id
1 'polypeptide(L)'
;LFLEYLGEAYEDRLYGHDDIEKWKAQKYSLGLELPNLPYYIDGDLKITQSSAILRYLAEKHAMVSQTPEERSRIIMIEGAALDLRTGLIRIVFDSRYDALKEDYRNSLPETMKIWSIFLGTKLYLTGTEVSMYSLMEERIFPYLSENHKVSKKNIT
;
A
#
# COMPACT_ATOMS: atom_id res chain seq x y z
N LEU A 1 0.04 -10.86 2.77
CA LEU A 1 -0.80 -10.15 3.77
C LEU A 1 -2.25 -10.16 3.37
N PHE A 2 -2.69 -9.51 2.27
CA PHE A 2 -4.13 -9.53 1.95
C PHE A 2 -4.64 -10.91 1.48
N LEU A 3 -3.94 -11.56 0.54
CA LEU A 3 -4.25 -12.94 0.15
C LEU A 3 -4.22 -13.91 1.36
N GLU A 4 -3.22 -13.76 2.23
CA GLU A 4 -3.12 -14.51 3.50
C GLU A 4 -4.31 -14.27 4.43
N TYR A 5 -4.72 -13.01 4.61
CA TYR A 5 -5.89 -12.64 5.42
C TYR A 5 -7.17 -13.26 4.86
N LEU A 6 -7.30 -13.32 3.54
CA LEU A 6 -8.42 -13.94 2.84
C LEU A 6 -8.35 -15.48 2.87
N GLY A 7 -7.23 -16.07 3.29
CA GLY A 7 -6.99 -17.51 3.23
C GLY A 7 -6.96 -18.06 1.80
N GLU A 8 -6.70 -17.22 0.79
CA GLU A 8 -6.60 -17.68 -0.60
C GLU A 8 -5.26 -18.38 -0.84
N ALA A 9 -5.30 -19.56 -1.45
CA ALA A 9 -4.10 -20.21 -1.95
C ALA A 9 -3.55 -19.46 -3.15
N TYR A 10 -2.25 -19.19 -3.15
CA TYR A 10 -1.58 -18.46 -4.23
C TYR A 10 -0.16 -18.97 -4.44
N GLU A 11 0.40 -18.69 -5.62
CA GLU A 11 1.81 -18.95 -5.94
C GLU A 11 2.55 -17.62 -6.09
N ASP A 12 3.63 -17.45 -5.32
CA ASP A 12 4.49 -16.27 -5.41
C ASP A 12 5.51 -16.39 -6.55
N ARG A 13 5.52 -15.40 -7.44
CA ARG A 13 6.57 -15.20 -8.44
C ARG A 13 7.44 -14.03 -8.03
N LEU A 14 8.48 -14.33 -7.26
CA LEU A 14 9.41 -13.33 -6.73
C LEU A 14 10.53 -13.00 -7.73
N TYR A 15 10.84 -11.70 -7.81
CA TYR A 15 12.00 -11.17 -8.52
C TYR A 15 12.93 -10.52 -7.51
N GLY A 16 14.13 -11.09 -7.37
CA GLY A 16 15.19 -10.51 -6.55
C GLY A 16 15.82 -9.29 -7.21
N HIS A 17 16.78 -8.69 -6.49
CA HIS A 17 17.55 -7.54 -6.99
C HIS A 17 18.25 -7.84 -8.33
N ASP A 18 18.80 -9.04 -8.47
CA ASP A 18 19.57 -9.46 -9.65
C ASP A 18 18.70 -10.02 -10.79
N ASP A 19 17.37 -10.12 -10.59
CA ASP A 19 16.45 -10.71 -11.56
C ASP A 19 15.90 -9.69 -12.58
N ILE A 20 16.49 -8.50 -12.70
CA ILE A 20 15.98 -7.46 -13.60
C ILE A 20 15.91 -7.94 -15.06
N GLU A 21 16.91 -8.68 -15.52
CA GLU A 21 16.94 -9.22 -16.88
C GLU A 21 15.95 -10.38 -17.04
N LYS A 22 15.76 -11.20 -16.00
CA LYS A 22 14.74 -12.25 -15.96
C LYS A 22 13.33 -11.65 -16.06
N TRP A 23 13.06 -10.54 -15.37
CA TRP A 23 11.80 -9.81 -15.50
C TRP A 23 11.63 -9.22 -16.91
N LYS A 24 12.65 -8.52 -17.43
CA LYS A 24 12.58 -7.93 -18.79
C LYS A 24 12.30 -8.97 -19.87
N ALA A 25 12.92 -10.15 -19.76
CA ALA A 25 12.75 -11.22 -20.74
C ALA A 25 11.30 -11.75 -20.83
N GLN A 26 10.58 -11.79 -19.71
CA GLN A 26 9.21 -12.33 -19.67
C GLN A 26 8.11 -11.27 -19.67
N LYS A 27 8.44 -10.00 -19.38
CA LYS A 27 7.47 -8.91 -19.18
C LYS A 27 6.37 -8.88 -20.24
N TYR A 28 6.75 -9.07 -21.50
CA TYR A 28 5.83 -9.01 -22.64
C TYR A 28 5.25 -10.38 -23.06
N SER A 29 5.76 -11.50 -22.51
CA SER A 29 5.28 -12.85 -22.83
C SER A 29 4.15 -13.34 -21.93
N LEU A 30 3.86 -12.63 -20.82
CA LEU A 30 2.81 -12.99 -19.86
C LEU A 30 1.38 -12.68 -20.35
N GLY A 31 1.25 -11.91 -21.44
CA GLY A 31 -0.04 -11.47 -21.96
C GLY A 31 -0.76 -10.50 -21.03
N LEU A 32 -0.01 -9.66 -20.31
CA LEU A 32 -0.54 -8.56 -19.51
C LEU A 32 -0.86 -7.39 -20.45
N GLU A 33 -2.04 -6.78 -20.31
CA GLU A 33 -2.43 -5.61 -21.13
C GLU A 33 -1.53 -4.40 -20.87
N LEU A 34 -1.20 -4.16 -19.60
CA LEU A 34 -0.28 -3.12 -19.15
C LEU A 34 0.86 -3.76 -18.35
N PRO A 35 1.93 -4.28 -19.00
CA PRO A 35 2.96 -5.06 -18.32
C PRO A 35 3.70 -4.27 -17.24
N ASN A 36 3.56 -4.66 -15.97
CA ASN A 36 4.23 -4.05 -14.84
C ASN A 36 4.33 -5.02 -13.65
N LEU A 37 5.16 -4.66 -12.66
CA LEU A 37 5.14 -5.27 -11.33
C LEU A 37 4.40 -4.35 -10.33
N PRO A 38 3.65 -4.90 -9.37
CA PRO A 38 3.21 -6.30 -9.32
C PRO A 38 2.17 -6.62 -10.40
N TYR A 39 2.04 -7.90 -10.72
CA TYR A 39 0.93 -8.47 -11.50
C TYR A 39 0.24 -9.57 -10.69
N TYR A 40 -1.01 -9.85 -11.04
CA TYR A 40 -1.83 -10.91 -10.45
C TYR A 40 -2.61 -11.61 -11.57
N ILE A 41 -2.67 -12.94 -11.53
CA ILE A 41 -3.32 -13.77 -12.54
C ILE A 41 -4.31 -14.69 -11.82
N ASP A 42 -5.58 -14.62 -12.20
CA ASP A 42 -6.68 -15.41 -11.65
C ASP A 42 -7.49 -16.01 -12.81
N GLY A 43 -7.16 -17.24 -13.18
CA GLY A 43 -7.65 -17.86 -14.41
C GLY A 43 -7.28 -17.03 -15.65
N ASP A 44 -8.28 -16.58 -16.39
CA ASP A 44 -8.11 -15.76 -17.60
C ASP A 44 -7.87 -14.27 -17.28
N LEU A 45 -8.17 -13.83 -16.05
CA LEU A 45 -8.04 -12.44 -15.65
C LEU A 45 -6.59 -12.12 -15.27
N LYS A 46 -6.05 -11.07 -15.87
CA LYS A 46 -4.67 -10.62 -15.66
C LYS A 46 -4.63 -9.15 -15.30
N ILE A 47 -4.28 -8.84 -14.05
CA ILE A 47 -4.33 -7.48 -13.51
C ILE A 47 -2.91 -7.02 -13.19
N THR A 48 -2.61 -5.78 -13.51
CA THR A 48 -1.43 -5.05 -13.07
C THR A 48 -1.86 -3.79 -12.32
N GLN A 49 -0.91 -3.11 -11.65
CA GLN A 49 -1.15 -2.04 -10.67
C GLN A 49 -1.60 -2.56 -9.30
N SER A 50 -0.83 -2.24 -8.26
CA SER A 50 -1.08 -2.76 -6.91
C SER A 50 -2.45 -2.38 -6.36
N SER A 51 -2.94 -1.18 -6.65
CA SER A 51 -4.27 -0.73 -6.22
C SER A 51 -5.39 -1.50 -6.91
N ALA A 52 -5.27 -1.76 -8.22
CA ALA A 52 -6.25 -2.50 -8.98
C ALA A 52 -6.35 -3.97 -8.52
N ILE A 53 -5.19 -4.62 -8.31
CA ILE A 53 -5.12 -5.99 -7.78
C ILE A 53 -5.82 -6.08 -6.43
N LEU A 54 -5.49 -5.17 -5.52
CA LEU A 54 -6.08 -5.15 -4.19
C LEU A 54 -7.60 -4.92 -4.27
N ARG A 55 -8.07 -3.96 -5.08
CA ARG A 55 -9.52 -3.66 -5.25
C ARG A 55 -10.27 -4.87 -5.80
N TYR A 56 -9.71 -5.53 -6.80
CA TYR A 56 -10.29 -6.75 -7.35
C TYR A 56 -10.46 -7.83 -6.27
N LEU A 57 -9.43 -8.06 -5.45
CA LEU A 57 -9.52 -9.01 -4.35
C LEU A 57 -10.59 -8.60 -3.33
N ALA A 58 -10.70 -7.32 -3.00
CA ALA A 58 -11.75 -6.84 -2.09
C ALA A 58 -13.16 -7.06 -2.68
N GLU A 59 -13.35 -6.79 -3.97
CA GLU A 59 -14.63 -7.00 -4.67
C GLU A 59 -14.99 -8.49 -4.74
N LYS A 60 -14.02 -9.33 -5.12
CA LYS A 60 -14.18 -10.80 -5.18
C LYS A 60 -14.65 -11.40 -3.86
N HIS A 61 -14.24 -10.80 -2.74
CA HIS A 61 -14.59 -11.24 -1.38
C HIS A 61 -15.70 -10.41 -0.71
N ALA A 62 -16.42 -9.59 -1.48
CA ALA A 62 -17.50 -8.74 -0.98
C ALA A 62 -17.09 -7.81 0.19
N MET A 63 -15.83 -7.39 0.23
CA MET A 63 -15.24 -6.50 1.24
C MET A 63 -15.24 -5.03 0.82
N VAL A 64 -16.05 -4.67 -0.18
CA VAL A 64 -16.22 -3.29 -0.64
C VAL A 64 -17.56 -2.74 -0.15
N SER A 65 -17.55 -1.45 0.23
CA SER A 65 -18.80 -0.77 0.57
C SER A 65 -19.76 -0.72 -0.63
N GLN A 66 -21.05 -0.84 -0.33
CA GLN A 66 -22.12 -0.77 -1.32
C GLN A 66 -22.52 0.65 -1.69
N THR A 67 -22.17 1.68 -0.91
CA THR A 67 -22.60 3.06 -1.17
C THR A 67 -21.54 3.90 -1.90
N PRO A 68 -21.92 4.79 -2.83
CA PRO A 68 -20.97 5.69 -3.50
C PRO A 68 -20.16 6.56 -2.53
N GLU A 69 -20.76 6.99 -1.42
CA GLU A 69 -20.17 7.88 -0.42
C GLU A 69 -19.03 7.18 0.33
N GLU A 70 -19.27 5.98 0.83
CA GLU A 70 -18.25 5.20 1.54
C GLU A 70 -17.15 4.74 0.58
N ARG A 71 -17.49 4.31 -0.65
CA ARG A 71 -16.49 4.01 -1.68
C ARG A 71 -15.60 5.22 -1.96
N SER A 72 -16.19 6.40 -2.15
CA SER A 72 -15.43 7.63 -2.41
C SER A 72 -14.49 7.97 -1.25
N ARG A 73 -14.96 7.77 -0.01
CA ARG A 73 -14.14 7.97 1.19
C ARG A 73 -12.96 7.00 1.24
N ILE A 74 -13.17 5.72 0.92
CA ILE A 74 -12.12 4.70 0.86
C ILE A 74 -11.08 5.06 -0.21
N ILE A 75 -11.53 5.48 -1.40
CA ILE A 75 -10.65 5.89 -2.51
C ILE A 75 -9.81 7.12 -2.13
N MET A 76 -10.40 8.10 -1.43
CA MET A 76 -9.67 9.27 -0.94
C MET A 76 -8.56 8.87 0.05
N ILE A 77 -8.86 7.95 0.98
CA ILE A 77 -7.89 7.45 1.95
C ILE A 77 -6.75 6.71 1.25
N GLU A 78 -7.08 5.87 0.25
CA GLU A 78 -6.09 5.19 -0.59
C GLU A 78 -5.16 6.18 -1.29
N GLY A 79 -5.73 7.21 -1.93
CA GLY A 79 -4.96 8.26 -2.59
C GLY A 79 -3.99 8.95 -1.62
N ALA A 80 -4.48 9.35 -0.45
CA ALA A 80 -3.65 9.98 0.57
C ALA A 80 -2.51 9.05 1.06
N ALA A 81 -2.79 7.76 1.24
CA ALA A 81 -1.77 6.79 1.66
C ALA A 81 -0.73 6.56 0.55
N LEU A 82 -1.15 6.54 -0.72
CA LEU A 82 -0.26 6.48 -1.87
C LEU A 82 0.61 7.73 -1.98
N ASP A 83 0.08 8.92 -1.70
CA ASP A 83 0.85 10.17 -1.69
C ASP A 83 1.93 10.14 -0.61
N LEU A 84 1.59 9.67 0.61
CA LEU A 84 2.56 9.49 1.70
C LEU A 84 3.69 8.54 1.29
N ARG A 85 3.34 7.37 0.75
CA ARG A 85 4.31 6.36 0.29
C ARG A 85 5.19 6.90 -0.84
N THR A 86 4.59 7.56 -1.82
CA THR A 86 5.30 8.10 -2.99
C THR A 86 6.24 9.23 -2.57
N GLY A 87 5.83 10.06 -1.61
CA GLY A 87 6.68 11.07 -0.99
C GLY A 87 7.95 10.47 -0.39
N LEU A 88 7.82 9.38 0.39
CA LEU A 88 8.98 8.67 0.95
C LEU A 88 9.88 8.07 -0.13
N ILE A 89 9.30 7.34 -1.10
CA ILE A 89 10.03 6.71 -2.21
C ILE A 89 10.84 7.75 -2.96
N ARG A 90 10.24 8.91 -3.26
CA ARG A 90 10.92 9.99 -3.96
C ARG A 90 12.17 10.47 -3.23
N ILE A 91 12.15 10.55 -1.90
CA ILE A 91 13.33 10.96 -1.12
C ILE A 91 14.38 9.86 -1.10
N VAL A 92 13.98 8.60 -0.82
CA VAL A 92 14.92 7.48 -0.66
C VAL A 92 15.69 7.16 -1.95
N PHE A 93 15.07 7.34 -3.11
CA PHE A 93 15.70 7.08 -4.40
C PHE A 93 16.28 8.34 -5.08
N ASP A 94 16.18 9.52 -4.46
CA ASP A 94 16.84 10.72 -5.00
C ASP A 94 18.35 10.63 -4.78
N SER A 95 19.13 10.95 -5.82
CA SER A 95 20.60 11.05 -5.74
C SER A 95 21.11 11.98 -4.63
N ARG A 96 20.28 12.93 -4.16
CA ARG A 96 20.57 13.89 -3.10
C ARG A 96 20.02 13.47 -1.73
N TYR A 97 19.73 12.18 -1.55
CA TYR A 97 19.15 11.62 -0.33
C TYR A 97 19.76 12.20 0.96
N ASP A 98 21.09 12.26 1.07
CA ASP A 98 21.77 12.76 2.26
C ASP A 98 21.45 14.21 2.60
N ALA A 99 21.20 15.05 1.58
CA ALA A 99 20.81 16.44 1.77
C ALA A 99 19.31 16.60 2.07
N LEU A 100 18.47 15.69 1.56
CA LEU A 100 17.01 15.78 1.66
C LEU A 100 16.42 15.08 2.90
N LYS A 101 17.13 14.09 3.45
CA LYS A 101 16.58 13.20 4.49
C LYS A 101 16.22 13.94 5.78
N GLU A 102 17.00 14.96 6.18
CA GLU A 102 16.74 15.70 7.42
C GLU A 102 15.54 16.62 7.29
N ASP A 103 15.40 17.34 6.16
CA ASP A 103 14.22 18.16 5.91
C ASP A 103 12.95 17.30 5.83
N TYR A 104 13.03 16.16 5.14
CA TYR A 104 11.92 15.20 5.11
C TYR A 104 11.58 14.72 6.52
N ARG A 105 12.58 14.30 7.32
CA ARG A 105 12.40 13.89 8.71
C ARG A 105 11.75 14.99 9.56
N ASN A 106 12.13 16.24 9.37
CA ASN A 106 11.58 17.38 10.11
C ASN A 106 10.12 17.70 9.70
N SER A 107 9.73 17.36 8.45
CA SER A 107 8.36 17.54 7.95
C SER A 107 7.40 16.39 8.34
N LEU A 108 7.95 15.20 8.67
CA LEU A 108 7.15 14.02 9.00
C LEU A 108 6.17 14.25 10.17
N PRO A 109 6.53 14.89 11.29
CA PRO A 109 5.61 15.10 12.41
C PRO A 109 4.31 15.81 12.02
N GLU A 110 4.37 16.85 11.18
CA GLU A 110 3.18 17.58 10.76
C GLU A 110 2.31 16.72 9.82
N THR A 111 2.94 15.97 8.92
CA THR A 111 2.23 15.00 8.07
C THR A 111 1.55 13.93 8.92
N MET A 112 2.27 13.36 9.90
CA MET A 112 1.76 12.31 10.78
C MET A 112 0.69 12.80 11.74
N LYS A 113 0.66 14.09 12.08
CA LYS A 113 -0.40 14.70 12.88
C LYS A 113 -1.75 14.64 12.15
N ILE A 114 -1.77 14.88 10.84
CA ILE A 114 -2.98 14.75 10.01
C ILE A 114 -3.51 13.32 10.07
N TRP A 115 -2.63 12.33 9.91
CA TRP A 115 -2.99 10.91 9.99
C TRP A 115 -3.44 10.49 11.39
N SER A 116 -2.80 11.01 12.43
CA SER A 116 -3.17 10.76 13.83
C SER A 116 -4.58 11.28 14.13
N ILE A 117 -4.88 12.52 13.73
CA ILE A 117 -6.22 13.12 13.88
C ILE A 117 -7.25 12.35 13.06
N PHE A 118 -6.91 11.97 11.82
CA PHE A 118 -7.79 11.21 10.96
C PHE A 118 -8.13 9.83 11.55
N LEU A 119 -7.12 9.11 12.06
CA LEU A 119 -7.29 7.80 12.67
C LEU A 119 -8.12 7.91 13.95
N GLY A 120 -7.82 8.88 14.81
CA GLY A 120 -8.56 9.12 16.05
C GLY A 120 -8.67 7.84 16.88
N THR A 121 -9.90 7.37 17.10
CA THR A 121 -10.21 6.11 17.82
C THR A 121 -10.53 4.93 16.89
N LYS A 122 -10.38 5.08 15.57
CA LYS A 122 -10.66 4.01 14.61
C LYS A 122 -9.61 2.92 14.74
N LEU A 123 -10.06 1.67 14.69
CA LEU A 123 -9.18 0.51 14.72
C LEU A 123 -8.40 0.35 13.40
N TYR A 124 -9.00 0.81 12.30
CA TYR A 124 -8.46 0.77 10.94
C TYR A 124 -8.72 2.09 10.21
N LEU A 125 -7.97 2.36 9.13
CA LEU A 125 -8.23 3.51 8.24
C LEU A 125 -9.69 3.62 7.79
N THR A 126 -10.36 2.49 7.61
CA THR A 126 -11.76 2.37 7.19
C THR A 126 -12.77 2.33 8.33
N GLY A 127 -12.34 2.33 9.60
CA GLY A 127 -13.23 2.26 10.76
C GLY A 127 -12.96 1.03 11.63
N THR A 128 -13.96 0.16 11.82
CA THR A 128 -13.91 -0.99 12.73
C THR A 128 -13.69 -2.33 12.04
N GLU A 129 -13.81 -2.38 10.71
CA GLU A 129 -13.62 -3.60 9.92
C GLU A 129 -12.29 -3.57 9.17
N VAL A 130 -11.62 -4.73 9.14
CA VAL A 130 -10.44 -4.92 8.29
C VAL A 130 -10.89 -4.73 6.86
N SER A 131 -10.31 -3.74 6.20
CA SER A 131 -10.41 -3.62 4.75
C SER A 131 -9.07 -4.02 4.14
N MET A 132 -9.09 -4.23 2.84
CA MET A 132 -7.91 -4.24 1.98
C MET A 132 -6.85 -3.17 2.32
N TYR A 133 -7.30 -2.03 2.87
CA TYR A 133 -6.47 -0.86 3.20
C TYR A 133 -5.85 -0.91 4.60
N SER A 134 -6.45 -1.67 5.53
CA SER A 134 -5.91 -1.92 6.87
C SER A 134 -4.53 -2.58 6.82
N LEU A 135 -4.24 -3.35 5.77
CA LEU A 135 -2.96 -4.05 5.60
C LEU A 135 -1.88 -3.19 4.94
N MET A 136 -2.25 -2.06 4.33
CA MET A 136 -1.27 -1.03 3.96
C MET A 136 -0.75 -0.30 5.20
N GLU A 137 -1.58 -0.14 6.24
CA GLU A 137 -1.15 0.39 7.53
C GLU A 137 -0.07 -0.49 8.17
N GLU A 138 -0.22 -1.81 8.12
CA GLU A 138 0.76 -2.77 8.69
C GLU A 138 2.14 -2.72 8.03
N ARG A 139 2.28 -2.14 6.83
CA ARG A 139 3.60 -1.95 6.19
C ARG A 139 4.19 -0.55 6.40
N ILE A 140 3.34 0.47 6.52
CA ILE A 140 3.77 1.87 6.64
C ILE A 140 4.03 2.24 8.11
N PHE A 141 3.14 1.85 9.03
CA PHE A 141 3.23 2.30 10.42
C PHE A 141 4.36 1.65 11.23
N PRO A 142 4.69 0.35 11.08
CA PRO A 142 5.84 -0.22 11.79
C PRO A 142 7.15 0.48 11.44
N TYR A 143 7.40 0.75 10.15
CA TYR A 143 8.58 1.48 9.68
C TYR A 143 8.68 2.90 10.25
N LEU A 144 7.54 3.59 10.43
CA LEU A 144 7.48 4.91 11.06
C LEU A 144 7.62 4.85 12.59
N SER A 145 7.06 3.83 13.23
CA SER A 145 7.12 3.63 14.68
C SER A 145 8.50 3.22 15.19
N GLU A 146 9.21 2.35 14.46
CA GLU A 146 10.55 1.87 14.81
C GLU A 146 11.62 2.96 14.63
N ASN A 147 11.43 3.88 13.68
CA ASN A 147 12.44 4.91 13.35
C ASN A 147 12.16 6.30 13.94
N HIS A 148 10.98 6.56 14.53
CA HIS A 148 10.57 7.91 14.97
C HIS A 148 9.89 7.98 16.35
N LYS A 149 10.00 6.94 17.20
CA LYS A 149 9.36 6.92 18.55
C LYS A 149 7.87 7.30 18.56
N VAL A 150 7.12 6.95 17.51
CA VAL A 150 5.66 7.03 17.57
C VAL A 150 5.16 5.71 18.14
N SER A 151 5.00 5.69 19.47
CA SER A 151 4.46 4.55 20.19
C SER A 151 2.94 4.51 20.10
N LYS A 152 2.36 3.32 19.92
CA LYS A 152 0.91 3.06 20.12
C LYS A 152 0.41 3.53 21.50
N LYS A 153 1.29 3.75 22.49
CA LYS A 153 0.92 4.22 23.84
C LYS A 153 0.53 5.70 23.94
N ASN A 154 0.69 6.50 22.90
CA ASN A 154 0.23 7.90 22.93
C ASN A 154 -1.22 8.06 22.45
N ILE A 155 -1.93 6.94 22.25
CA ILE A 155 -3.34 6.87 21.87
C ILE A 155 -4.04 5.97 22.91
N THR A 156 -4.23 6.51 24.11
CA THR A 156 -5.24 6.06 25.08
C THR A 156 -5.86 7.29 25.68
#